data_AF-A0A0B3AHW0-F1
#
_entry.id   AF-A0A0B3AHW0-F1
#
_cell.length_a   1.000
_cell.length_b   1.000
_cell.length_c   1.000
_cell.angle_alpha   90.00
_cell.angle_beta   90.00
_cell.angle_gamma   90.00
#
_symmetry.space_group_name_H-M   'P 1'
#
loop_
_entity.id
_entity.type
_entity.pdbx_description
1 polymer ?
#
loop_
_entity_poly.entity_id
_entity_poly.type
_entity_poly.pdbx_seq_one_letter_code
_entity_poly.pdbx_strand_id
1 'polypeptide(L)' 'MKAQIYSTTGEKKQELELPSFFSEELRQDLIAKVFRQEKEGQRQQYGVALFAGKRASAP' A
#
# COMPACT_ATOMS: atom_id res chain seq x y z
N MET A 1 -7.42 1.16 24.72
CA MET A 1 -6.60 -0.07 24.93
C MET A 1 -5.22 0.38 25.41
N LYS A 2 -4.44 -0.42 26.16
CA LYS A 2 -3.08 -0.03 26.61
C LYS A 2 -2.02 -0.84 25.88
N ALA A 3 -0.95 -0.20 25.44
CA ALA A 3 0.20 -0.82 24.78
C ALA A 3 1.43 -0.79 25.70
N GLN A 4 2.21 -1.86 25.68
CA GLN A 4 3.44 -1.98 26.44
C GLN A 4 4.62 -1.47 25.60
N ILE A 5 5.40 -0.56 26.17
CA ILE A 5 6.66 -0.09 25.60
C ILE A 5 7.79 -0.98 26.11
N TYR A 6 8.50 -1.59 25.17
CA TYR A 6 9.64 -2.45 25.43
C TYR A 6 10.94 -1.67 25.23
N SER A 7 11.96 -2.01 26.01
CA SER A 7 13.33 -1.56 25.80
C SER A 7 14.03 -2.39 24.70
N THR A 8 15.19 -1.92 24.24
CA THR A 8 16.03 -2.64 23.27
C THR A 8 16.53 -4.00 23.78
N THR A 9 16.49 -4.23 25.09
CA THR A 9 16.83 -5.50 25.75
C THR A 9 15.60 -6.39 25.98
N GLY A 10 14.40 -5.95 25.58
CA GLY A 10 13.15 -6.71 25.72
C GLY A 10 12.46 -6.53 27.07
N GLU A 11 13.00 -5.72 27.98
CA GLU A 11 12.34 -5.42 29.26
C GLU A 11 11.15 -4.45 29.07
N LYS A 12 10.04 -4.72 29.75
CA LYS A 12 8.84 -3.87 29.77
C LYS A 12 9.12 -2.62 30.60
N LYS A 13 9.13 -1.45 29.96
CA LYS A 13 9.41 -0.18 30.64
C LYS A 13 8.15 0.50 31.14
N GLN A 14 7.16 0.69 30.27
CA GLN A 14 5.99 1.52 30.57
C GLN A 14 4.76 1.03 29.80
N GLU A 15 3.58 1.38 30.29
CA GLU A 15 2.32 1.21 29.57
C GLU A 15 1.81 2.57 29.12
N LEU A 16 1.45 2.66 27.83
CA LEU A 16 0.90 3.85 27.20
C LEU A 16 -0.53 3.58 26.75
N GLU A 17 -1.39 4.58 26.83
CA GLU A 17 -2.73 4.49 26.26
C GLU A 17 -2.67 4.55 24.73
N LEU A 18 -3.32 3.60 24.06
CA LEU A 18 -3.43 3.58 22.62
C LEU A 18 -4.38 4.70 22.15
N PRO A 19 -4.00 5.46 21.12
CA PRO A 19 -4.87 6.44 20.50
C PRO A 19 -6.18 5.85 19.97
N SER A 20 -7.19 6.71 19.79
CA SER A 20 -8.55 6.34 19.38
C SER A 20 -8.62 5.58 18.04
N PHE A 21 -7.70 5.83 17.11
CA PHE A 21 -7.70 5.20 15.79
C PHE A 21 -7.45 3.69 15.82
N PHE A 22 -6.87 3.14 16.91
CA PHE A 22 -6.72 1.69 17.06
C PHE A 22 -8.04 0.97 17.42
N SER A 23 -9.07 1.71 17.82
CA SER A 23 -10.40 1.18 18.12
C SER A 23 -11.44 1.45 17.04
N GLU A 24 -11.04 2.09 15.93
CA GLU A 24 -11.92 2.34 14.81
C GLU A 24 -12.29 1.05 14.08
N GLU A 25 -13.44 1.06 13.40
CA GLU A 25 -13.92 -0.07 12.62
C GLU A 25 -12.98 -0.39 11.46
N LEU A 26 -12.63 -1.67 11.29
CA LEU A 26 -11.74 -2.11 10.23
C LEU A 26 -12.46 -2.11 8.87
N ARG A 27 -12.29 -1.03 8.12
CA ARG A 27 -12.81 -0.88 6.75
C ARG A 27 -11.85 -1.42 5.69
N GLN A 28 -11.92 -2.74 5.47
CA GLN A 28 -11.06 -3.43 4.48
C GLN A 28 -11.26 -2.92 3.05
N ASP A 29 -12.46 -2.45 2.71
CA ASP A 29 -12.80 -1.86 1.42
C ASP A 29 -11.96 -0.62 1.12
N LEU A 30 -11.85 0.30 2.08
CA LEU A 30 -11.08 1.53 1.95
C LEU A 30 -9.58 1.23 1.89
N ILE A 31 -9.09 0.36 2.76
CA ILE A 31 -7.68 -0.05 2.79
C ILE A 31 -7.27 -0.64 1.44
N ALA A 32 -8.08 -1.57 0.91
CA ALA A 32 -7.82 -2.19 -0.38
C ALA A 32 -7.85 -1.18 -1.54
N LYS A 33 -8.76 -0.21 -1.50
CA LYS A 33 -8.86 0.84 -2.52
C LYS A 33 -7.60 1.73 -2.55
N VAL A 34 -7.16 2.20 -1.38
CA VAL A 34 -5.96 3.06 -1.26
C VAL A 34 -4.72 2.29 -1.71
N PHE A 35 -4.55 1.06 -1.24
CA PHE A 35 -3.42 0.22 -1.63
C PHE A 35 -3.36 -0.04 -3.14
N ARG A 36 -4.51 -0.31 -3.78
CA ARG A 36 -4.57 -0.51 -5.24
C ARG A 36 -4.15 0.75 -5.99
N GLN A 37 -4.63 1.92 -5.57
CA GLN A 37 -4.26 3.19 -6.19
C GLN A 37 -2.75 3.43 -6.12
N GLU A 38 -2.14 3.21 -4.96
CA GLU A 38 -0.70 3.40 -4.77
C GLU A 38 0.10 2.41 -5.64
N LYS A 39 -0.29 1.13 -5.63
CA LYS A 39 0.34 0.07 -6.43
C LYS A 39 0.26 0.35 -7.93
N GLU A 40 -0.89 0.81 -8.42
CA GLU A 40 -1.07 1.14 -9.83
C GLU A 40 -0.30 2.40 -10.23
N GLY A 41 -0.22 3.40 -9.34
CA GLY A 41 0.54 4.63 -9.57
C GLY A 41 2.04 4.42 -9.71
N GLN A 42 2.59 3.35 -9.12
CA GLN A 42 4.00 2.97 -9.25
C GLN A 42 4.32 2.22 -10.56
N ARG A 43 3.33 1.86 -11.37
CA ARG A 43 3.56 1.14 -12.63
C ARG A 43 4.17 2.08 -13.67
N GLN A 44 5.20 1.58 -14.34
CA GLN A 44 5.76 2.26 -15.51
C GLN A 44 4.79 2.14 -16.68
N GLN A 45 4.68 3.21 -17.46
CA GLN A 45 3.94 3.20 -18.71
C GLN A 45 4.63 2.28 -19.71
N TYR A 46 3.84 1.47 -20.40
CA TYR A 46 4.31 0.56 -21.44
C TYR A 46 3.32 0.60 -22.61
N GLY A 47 3.79 0.22 -23.79
CA GLY A 47 2.97 0.19 -24.99
C GLY A 47 3.75 -0.27 -26.20
N VAL A 48 3.03 -0.74 -27.21
CA VAL A 48 3.60 -1.10 -28.51
C VAL A 48 3.73 0.14 -29.40
N ALA A 49 4.65 0.11 -30.36
CA ALA A 49 4.76 1.18 -31.34
C ALA A 49 3.45 1.33 -32.14
N LEU A 50 2.93 2.56 -32.24
CA LEU A 50 1.64 2.87 -32.88
C LEU A 50 1.49 2.34 -34.31
N PHE A 51 2.61 2.20 -35.04
CA PHE A 51 2.64 1.75 -36.43
C PHE A 51 3.21 0.34 -36.60
N ALA A 52 3.35 -0.44 -35.53
CA ALA A 52 3.75 -1.84 -35.63
C ALA A 52 2.81 -2.58 -36.61
N GLY A 53 3.38 -3.25 -37.62
CA GLY A 53 2.63 -3.98 -38.64
C GLY A 53 2.01 -3.14 -39.77
N LYS A 54 2.05 -1.79 -39.69
CA LYS A 54 1.47 -0.90 -40.72
C LYS A 54 2.50 -0.26 -41.66
N ARG A 55 3.79 -0.38 -41.34
CA ARG A 55 4.89 0.28 -42.08
C ARG A 55 5.35 -0.49 -43.33
N ALA A 56 5.03 -1.78 -43.42
CA ALA A 56 5.36 -2.59 -44.58
C ALA A 56 4.06 -2.93 -45.34
N SER A 57 4.07 -2.76 -46.66
CA SER A 57 3.05 -3.35 -47.51
C SER A 57 3.23 -4.87 -47.46
N ALA A 58 2.17 -5.59 -47.09
CA ALA A 58 2.15 -7.05 -47.19
C ALA A 58 2.37 -7.47 -48.66
N PRO A 59 3.13 -8.55 -48.92
CA PRO A 59 3.32 -9.09 -50.26
C PRO A 59 2.02 -9.62 -50.88
#